data_AF-A0A2N2M7N2-F1
#
_entry.id   AF-A0A2N2M7N2-F1
#
_cell.length_a   1.000
_cell.length_b   1.000
_cell.length_c   1.000
_cell.angle_alpha   90.00
_cell.angle_beta   90.00
_cell.angle_gamma   90.00
#
_symmetry.space_group_name_H-M   'P 1'
#
loop_
_entity.id
_entity.type
_entity.pdbx_description
1 polymer ?
#
loop_
_entity_poly.entity_id
_entity_poly.type
_entity_poly.pdbx_seq_one_letter_code
_entity_poly.pdbx_strand_id
1 'polypeptide(L)'
;LWFIRKAESSEFLRGFEHWDDVDGALIRYLVNGPLHWLGMTDLGRGKEKSETAFKLTPLFFSLFTKEKPVIETTRETPIKVAADLTFSIPVGASRPLRYQIARFCEIHSMTAVETRYEITPASLKLAQQNGLKPGQLVQYLEKNLKSPLPKNLTLLADKWEKNDKAEEITTATLLRTHSSDVMQQLTSHPQTAKFVVEQLSPTTALINPAGIKVIKQALLELGLLTEIQLEV
;
A
#
# COMPACT_ATOMS: atom_id res chain seq x y z
N LEU A 1 0.75 48.90 9.14
CA LEU A 1 -0.24 48.96 8.05
C LEU A 1 0.12 47.89 7.02
N TRP A 2 -0.86 47.13 6.54
CA TRP A 2 -0.67 46.16 5.46
C TRP A 2 -0.87 46.87 4.11
N PHE A 3 0.01 46.63 3.14
CA PHE A 3 -0.09 47.17 1.78
C PHE A 3 -0.27 46.01 0.79
N ILE A 4 -1.36 46.06 0.01
CA ILE A 4 -1.70 45.00 -0.94
C ILE A 4 -1.38 45.50 -2.36
N ARG A 5 -0.80 44.62 -3.17
CA ARG A 5 -0.29 44.91 -4.51
C ARG A 5 -0.58 43.73 -5.42
N LYS A 6 -0.86 43.98 -6.70
CA LYS A 6 -0.85 42.91 -7.71
C LYS A 6 0.57 42.35 -7.81
N ALA A 7 0.70 41.02 -7.99
CA ALA A 7 2.01 40.38 -8.06
C ALA A 7 2.88 40.93 -9.20
N GLU A 8 2.23 41.24 -10.32
CA GLU A 8 2.85 41.67 -11.58
C GLU A 8 2.93 43.20 -11.76
N SER A 9 2.32 43.99 -10.87
CA SER A 9 2.32 45.46 -10.93
C SER A 9 2.93 46.06 -9.67
N SER A 10 3.52 47.25 -9.79
CA SER A 10 3.96 48.04 -8.63
C SER A 10 2.85 48.91 -8.03
N GLU A 11 1.64 48.83 -8.58
CA GLU A 11 0.46 49.59 -8.17
C GLU A 11 -0.13 49.06 -6.86
N PHE A 12 -0.28 49.96 -5.89
CA PHE A 12 -0.93 49.66 -4.62
C PHE A 12 -2.45 49.66 -4.77
N LEU A 13 -3.09 48.55 -4.41
CA LEU A 13 -4.53 48.45 -4.38
C LEU A 13 -5.04 49.07 -3.08
N ARG A 14 -5.66 50.25 -3.15
CA ARG A 14 -6.18 50.98 -1.98
C ARG A 14 -7.58 51.52 -2.22
N GLY A 15 -8.44 51.38 -1.21
CA GLY A 15 -9.81 51.89 -1.28
C GLY A 15 -10.78 50.88 -1.89
N PHE A 16 -12.06 51.24 -1.83
CA PHE A 16 -13.17 50.35 -2.19
C PHE A 16 -13.20 49.99 -3.69
N GLU A 17 -12.55 50.78 -4.55
CA GLU A 17 -12.46 50.52 -5.99
C GLU A 17 -11.73 49.22 -6.33
N HIS A 18 -10.86 48.73 -5.42
CA HIS A 18 -10.15 47.46 -5.59
C HIS A 18 -10.74 46.31 -4.76
N TRP A 19 -11.98 46.46 -4.27
CA TRP A 19 -12.63 45.45 -3.43
C TRP A 19 -12.64 44.07 -4.10
N ASP A 20 -12.97 43.99 -5.40
CA ASP A 20 -12.98 42.73 -6.14
C ASP A 20 -11.58 42.09 -6.27
N ASP A 21 -10.55 42.91 -6.44
CA ASP A 21 -9.16 42.48 -6.61
C ASP A 21 -8.52 42.03 -5.29
N VAL A 22 -9.09 42.42 -4.15
CA VAL A 22 -8.55 42.14 -2.80
C VAL A 22 -9.49 41.23 -2.03
N ASP A 23 -10.56 41.79 -1.45
CA ASP A 23 -11.53 41.07 -0.61
C ASP A 23 -12.32 40.05 -1.44
N GLY A 24 -12.76 40.42 -2.64
CA GLY A 24 -13.45 39.53 -3.56
C GLY A 24 -12.59 38.34 -3.99
N ALA A 25 -11.31 38.58 -4.28
CA ALA A 25 -10.34 37.53 -4.59
C ALA A 25 -10.13 36.58 -3.40
N LEU A 26 -9.99 37.13 -2.18
CA LEU A 26 -9.86 36.34 -0.96
C LEU A 26 -11.11 35.49 -0.69
N ILE A 27 -12.31 36.07 -0.80
CA ILE A 27 -13.57 35.36 -0.60
C ILE A 27 -13.71 34.23 -1.61
N ARG A 28 -13.43 34.48 -2.89
CA ARG A 28 -13.44 33.44 -3.94
C ARG A 28 -12.48 32.30 -3.61
N TYR A 29 -11.26 32.61 -3.16
CA TYR A 29 -10.29 31.61 -2.73
C TYR A 29 -10.80 30.79 -1.54
N LEU A 30 -11.35 31.44 -0.52
CA LEU A 30 -11.89 30.76 0.67
C LEU A 30 -13.05 29.81 0.32
N VAL A 31 -14.00 30.28 -0.50
CA VAL A 31 -15.18 29.52 -0.91
C VAL A 31 -14.82 28.33 -1.80
N ASN A 32 -13.93 28.52 -2.78
CA ASN A 32 -13.56 27.47 -3.74
C ASN A 32 -12.48 26.51 -3.22
N GLY A 33 -11.72 26.91 -2.20
CA GLY A 33 -10.65 26.12 -1.62
C GLY A 33 -11.01 25.64 -0.21
N PRO A 34 -10.45 26.26 0.86
CA PRO A 34 -10.56 25.75 2.23
C PRO A 34 -11.97 25.41 2.69
N LEU A 35 -12.97 26.27 2.43
CA LEU A 35 -14.35 26.01 2.87
C LEU A 35 -14.95 24.82 2.10
N HIS A 36 -14.62 24.67 0.82
CA HIS A 36 -15.09 23.54 0.04
C HIS A 36 -14.42 22.23 0.46
N TRP A 37 -13.10 22.22 0.63
CA TRP A 37 -12.33 21.03 1.06
C TRP A 37 -12.79 20.50 2.41
N LEU A 38 -13.22 21.40 3.29
CA LEU A 38 -13.75 21.06 4.61
C LEU A 38 -15.25 20.74 4.61
N GLY A 39 -15.91 20.76 3.44
CA GLY A 39 -17.34 20.44 3.30
C GLY A 39 -18.29 21.52 3.81
N MET A 40 -17.80 22.75 4.01
CA MET A 40 -18.61 23.91 4.44
C MET A 40 -19.32 24.58 3.27
N THR A 41 -18.81 24.40 2.04
CA THR A 41 -19.43 24.89 0.81
C THR A 41 -19.52 23.78 -0.25
N ASP A 42 -20.66 23.71 -0.94
CA ASP A 42 -20.81 22.94 -2.17
C ASP A 42 -20.64 23.88 -3.37
N LEU A 43 -19.88 23.46 -4.38
CA LEU A 43 -19.61 24.27 -5.58
C LEU A 43 -20.49 23.79 -6.74
N GLY A 44 -21.16 24.74 -7.39
CA GLY A 44 -21.94 24.54 -8.61
C GLY A 44 -21.21 25.09 -9.82
N ARG A 45 -21.02 24.26 -10.84
CA ARG A 45 -20.42 24.67 -12.12
C ARG A 45 -21.49 24.87 -13.17
N GLY A 46 -21.40 26.00 -13.88
CA GLY A 46 -22.16 26.26 -15.09
C GLY A 46 -21.61 25.49 -16.29
N LYS A 47 -22.24 25.65 -17.46
CA LYS A 47 -21.83 24.99 -18.72
C LYS A 47 -20.40 25.33 -19.16
N GLU A 48 -19.84 26.46 -18.70
CA GLU A 48 -18.53 26.98 -19.11
C GLU A 48 -17.36 26.58 -18.18
N LYS A 49 -17.52 25.52 -17.36
CA LYS A 49 -16.50 24.94 -16.46
C LYS A 49 -15.97 25.85 -15.34
N SER A 50 -16.36 27.13 -15.26
CA SER A 50 -16.11 27.99 -14.10
C SER A 50 -17.12 27.68 -12.98
N GLU A 51 -16.68 27.75 -11.72
CA GLU A 51 -17.58 27.74 -10.58
C GLU A 51 -18.45 29.02 -10.60
N THR A 52 -19.75 28.88 -10.85
CA THR A 52 -20.68 30.01 -11.01
C THR A 52 -21.60 30.18 -9.81
N ALA A 53 -21.68 29.18 -8.93
CA ALA A 53 -22.53 29.22 -7.74
C ALA A 53 -21.88 28.43 -6.60
N PHE A 54 -22.24 28.76 -5.37
CA PHE A 54 -21.92 27.97 -4.20
C PHE A 54 -23.14 27.89 -3.28
N LYS A 55 -23.17 26.87 -2.44
CA LYS A 55 -24.16 26.73 -1.37
C LYS A 55 -23.43 26.51 -0.05
N LEU A 56 -23.84 27.24 0.99
CA LEU A 56 -23.38 26.98 2.36
C LEU A 56 -24.04 25.69 2.87
N THR A 57 -23.24 24.77 3.40
CA THR A 57 -23.74 23.51 3.95
C THR A 57 -24.14 23.70 5.42
N PRO A 58 -24.94 22.79 6.02
CA PRO A 58 -25.23 22.82 7.46
C PRO A 58 -23.97 22.86 8.34
N LEU A 59 -22.85 22.30 7.87
CA LEU A 59 -21.57 22.33 8.58
C LEU A 59 -21.05 23.75 8.76
N PHE A 60 -21.20 24.63 7.77
CA PHE A 60 -20.79 26.04 7.88
C PHE A 60 -21.49 26.75 9.04
N PHE A 61 -22.80 26.55 9.18
CA PHE A 61 -23.60 27.21 10.22
C PHE A 61 -23.27 26.70 11.63
N SER A 62 -22.80 25.45 11.75
CA SER A 62 -22.42 24.88 13.06
C SER A 62 -21.28 25.64 13.76
N LEU A 63 -20.44 26.37 13.01
CA LEU A 63 -19.39 27.23 13.57
C LEU A 63 -19.94 28.39 14.41
N PHE A 64 -21.17 28.84 14.10
CA PHE A 64 -21.77 30.02 14.73
C PHE A 64 -22.78 29.64 15.83
N THR A 65 -23.37 28.44 15.76
CA THR A 65 -24.46 28.04 16.67
C THR A 65 -23.98 27.30 17.92
N LYS A 66 -22.69 26.94 18.03
CA LYS A 66 -22.16 25.98 19.04
C LYS A 66 -22.83 24.61 19.01
N GLU A 67 -23.68 24.35 18.03
CA GLU A 67 -24.34 23.06 17.85
C GLU A 67 -23.40 22.11 17.13
N LYS A 68 -23.48 20.82 17.45
CA LYS A 68 -22.73 19.82 16.72
C LYS A 68 -23.36 19.68 15.32
N PRO A 69 -22.56 19.75 14.24
CA PRO A 69 -23.09 19.54 12.91
C PRO A 69 -23.72 18.15 12.82
N VAL A 70 -24.94 18.07 12.30
CA VAL A 70 -25.57 16.80 11.95
C VAL A 70 -24.86 16.31 10.68
N ILE A 71 -23.85 15.47 10.88
CA ILE A 71 -23.23 14.74 9.78
C ILE A 71 -24.21 13.63 9.43
N GLU A 72 -24.81 13.69 8.24
CA GLU A 72 -25.58 12.58 7.71
C GLU A 72 -24.66 11.35 7.66
N THR A 73 -24.79 10.46 8.63
CA THR A 73 -24.11 9.18 8.62
C THR A 73 -24.74 8.34 7.53
N THR A 74 -24.16 8.38 6.33
CA THR A 74 -24.48 7.40 5.29
C THR A 74 -24.36 6.02 5.89
N ARG A 75 -25.34 5.15 5.64
CA ARG A 75 -25.33 3.78 6.16
C ARG A 75 -24.02 3.12 5.75
N GLU A 76 -23.24 2.70 6.75
CA GLU A 76 -21.93 2.10 6.48
C GLU A 76 -22.08 0.84 5.62
N THR A 77 -21.30 0.78 4.56
CA THR A 77 -21.22 -0.42 3.72
C THR A 77 -20.32 -1.44 4.42
N PRO A 78 -20.75 -2.70 4.58
CA PRO A 78 -19.97 -3.70 5.29
C PRO A 78 -18.66 -4.02 4.55
N ILE A 79 -17.59 -4.21 5.31
CA ILE A 79 -16.32 -4.73 4.81
C ILE A 79 -16.43 -6.25 4.66
N LYS A 80 -15.85 -6.78 3.59
CA LYS A 80 -15.77 -8.23 3.36
C LYS A 80 -14.35 -8.71 3.59
N VAL A 81 -14.21 -9.81 4.31
CA VAL A 81 -12.94 -10.49 4.57
C VAL A 81 -13.01 -11.86 3.91
N ALA A 82 -12.11 -12.12 2.96
CA ALA A 82 -12.05 -13.39 2.25
C ALA A 82 -11.06 -14.36 2.92
N ALA A 83 -11.17 -15.64 2.58
CA ALA A 83 -10.36 -16.71 3.18
C ALA A 83 -8.88 -16.68 2.75
N ASP A 84 -8.58 -15.98 1.66
CA ASP A 84 -7.24 -15.70 1.13
C ASP A 84 -6.58 -14.49 1.82
N LEU A 85 -7.14 -14.00 2.93
CA LEU A 85 -6.63 -12.85 3.69
C LEU A 85 -6.72 -11.51 2.94
N THR A 86 -7.58 -11.44 1.91
CA THR A 86 -7.92 -10.18 1.26
C THR A 86 -9.13 -9.49 1.92
N PHE A 87 -9.10 -8.16 1.96
CA PHE A 87 -10.15 -7.30 2.49
C PHE A 87 -10.70 -6.41 1.38
N SER A 88 -11.99 -6.55 1.08
CA SER A 88 -12.69 -5.60 0.21
C SER A 88 -13.33 -4.51 1.07
N ILE A 89 -12.85 -3.28 0.93
CA ILE A 89 -13.30 -2.12 1.71
C ILE A 89 -13.98 -1.09 0.78
N PRO A 90 -15.33 -1.08 0.72
CA PRO A 90 -16.09 -0.09 -0.05
C PRO A 90 -15.85 1.34 0.42
N VAL A 91 -16.04 2.33 -0.47
CA VAL A 91 -15.87 3.76 -0.14
C VAL A 91 -16.76 4.19 1.05
N GLY A 92 -17.98 3.64 1.14
CA GLY A 92 -18.90 3.88 2.24
C GLY A 92 -18.65 3.07 3.51
N ALA A 93 -17.54 2.32 3.62
CA ALA A 93 -17.21 1.55 4.81
C ALA A 93 -16.74 2.45 5.97
N SER A 94 -16.84 1.90 7.19
CA SER A 94 -16.40 2.58 8.41
C SER A 94 -14.94 3.05 8.30
N ARG A 95 -14.71 4.36 8.45
CA ARG A 95 -13.37 4.97 8.38
C ARG A 95 -12.42 4.44 9.46
N PRO A 96 -12.84 4.30 10.74
CA PRO A 96 -12.00 3.65 11.76
C PRO A 96 -11.60 2.23 11.38
N LEU A 97 -12.54 1.45 10.84
CA LEU A 97 -12.28 0.06 10.45
C LEU A 97 -11.30 -0.02 9.28
N ARG A 98 -11.49 0.83 8.27
CA ARG A 98 -10.54 1.00 7.15
C ARG A 98 -9.15 1.33 7.66
N TYR A 99 -9.03 2.30 8.57
CA TYR A 99 -7.75 2.70 9.14
C TYR A 99 -7.09 1.55 9.89
N GLN A 100 -7.82 0.82 10.75
CA GLN A 100 -7.24 -0.29 11.49
C GLN A 100 -6.78 -1.42 10.57
N ILE A 101 -7.55 -1.79 9.54
CA ILE A 101 -7.14 -2.82 8.58
C ILE A 101 -5.89 -2.41 7.81
N ALA A 102 -5.83 -1.16 7.33
CA ALA A 102 -4.71 -0.66 6.54
C ALA A 102 -3.36 -0.69 7.28
N ARG A 103 -3.35 -0.72 8.62
CA ARG A 103 -2.11 -0.82 9.41
C ARG A 103 -1.47 -2.21 9.41
N PHE A 104 -2.18 -3.22 8.93
CA PHE A 104 -1.72 -4.61 8.86
C PHE A 104 -1.64 -5.14 7.44
N CYS A 105 -1.99 -4.33 6.44
CA CYS A 105 -2.18 -4.79 5.07
C CYS A 105 -1.48 -3.85 4.07
N GLU A 106 -1.21 -4.38 2.88
CA GLU A 106 -0.84 -3.60 1.71
C GLU A 106 -2.06 -3.39 0.80
N ILE A 107 -2.00 -2.36 -0.05
CA ILE A 107 -3.03 -2.13 -1.07
C ILE A 107 -2.77 -3.08 -2.23
N HIS A 108 -3.71 -4.01 -2.45
CA HIS A 108 -3.68 -4.93 -3.59
C HIS A 108 -4.25 -4.25 -4.86
N SER A 109 -5.39 -3.56 -4.72
CA SER A 109 -5.98 -2.78 -5.82
C SER A 109 -6.90 -1.67 -5.33
N MET A 110 -7.12 -0.65 -6.16
CA MET A 110 -7.98 0.48 -5.84
C MET A 110 -8.86 0.85 -7.03
N THR A 111 -10.15 1.01 -6.78
CA THR A 111 -11.15 1.45 -7.76
C THR A 111 -11.94 2.63 -7.20
N ALA A 112 -12.80 3.24 -8.02
CA ALA A 112 -13.68 4.33 -7.58
C ALA A 112 -14.72 3.91 -6.52
N VAL A 113 -14.96 2.61 -6.33
CA VAL A 113 -16.03 2.08 -5.45
C VAL A 113 -15.51 1.26 -4.28
N GLU A 114 -14.34 0.64 -4.42
CA GLU A 114 -13.72 -0.17 -3.38
C GLU A 114 -12.18 -0.12 -3.43
N THR A 115 -11.57 -0.34 -2.27
CA THR A 115 -10.14 -0.62 -2.13
C THR A 115 -9.97 -2.05 -1.62
N ARG A 116 -9.11 -2.83 -2.28
CA ARG A 116 -8.72 -4.17 -1.82
C ARG A 116 -7.39 -4.12 -1.11
N TYR A 117 -7.36 -4.67 0.09
CA TYR A 117 -6.16 -4.84 0.88
C TYR A 117 -5.82 -6.31 0.99
N GLU A 118 -4.55 -6.61 1.21
CA GLU A 118 -4.05 -7.97 1.40
C GLU A 118 -3.05 -7.98 2.55
N ILE A 119 -3.12 -9.01 3.40
CA ILE A 119 -2.09 -9.23 4.41
C ILE A 119 -0.91 -9.93 3.75
N THR A 120 0.26 -9.32 3.85
CA THR A 120 1.53 -9.87 3.36
C THR A 120 2.53 -10.02 4.51
N PRO A 121 3.57 -10.86 4.36
CA PRO A 121 4.66 -10.92 5.33
C PRO A 121 5.29 -9.54 5.59
N ALA A 122 5.43 -8.71 4.55
CA ALA A 122 5.98 -7.37 4.67
C ALA A 122 5.06 -6.45 5.50
N SER A 123 3.74 -6.49 5.25
CA SER A 123 2.77 -5.68 5.98
C SER A 123 2.71 -6.06 7.47
N LEU A 124 2.81 -7.35 7.82
CA LEU A 124 2.83 -7.80 9.20
C LEU A 124 4.12 -7.42 9.94
N LYS A 125 5.29 -7.54 9.27
CA LYS A 125 6.57 -7.05 9.84
C LYS A 125 6.51 -5.56 10.12
N LEU A 126 5.95 -4.78 9.19
CA LEU A 126 5.77 -3.34 9.38
C LEU A 126 4.82 -3.04 10.55
N ALA A 127 3.71 -3.76 10.67
CA ALA A 127 2.78 -3.61 11.77
C ALA A 127 3.48 -3.87 13.13
N GLN A 128 4.27 -4.94 13.22
CA GLN A 128 5.02 -5.30 14.41
C GLN A 128 6.09 -4.27 14.78
N GLN A 129 6.80 -3.70 13.81
CA GLN A 129 7.73 -2.58 14.04
C GLN A 129 7.03 -1.35 14.65
N ASN A 130 5.74 -1.18 14.36
CA ASN A 130 4.89 -0.12 14.93
C ASN A 130 4.19 -0.55 16.24
N GLY A 131 4.61 -1.65 16.86
CA GLY A 131 4.07 -2.15 18.12
C GLY A 131 2.67 -2.77 17.99
N LEU A 132 2.27 -3.16 16.78
CA LEU A 132 0.96 -3.75 16.53
C LEU A 132 1.02 -5.26 16.48
N LYS A 133 -0.02 -5.88 17.04
CA LYS A 133 -0.14 -7.33 17.12
C LYS A 133 -1.30 -7.81 16.24
N PRO A 134 -1.10 -8.78 15.34
CA PRO A 134 -2.16 -9.33 14.50
C PRO A 134 -3.40 -9.81 15.28
N GLY A 135 -3.23 -10.33 16.51
CA GLY A 135 -4.32 -10.70 17.39
C GLY A 135 -5.20 -9.51 17.81
N GLN A 136 -4.63 -8.31 17.92
CA GLN A 136 -5.41 -7.09 18.18
C GLN A 136 -6.30 -6.74 16.98
N LEU A 137 -5.80 -6.95 15.74
CA LEU A 137 -6.62 -6.79 14.55
C LEU A 137 -7.79 -7.76 14.57
N VAL A 138 -7.53 -9.04 14.84
CA VAL A 138 -8.58 -10.08 14.91
C VAL A 138 -9.66 -9.69 15.93
N GLN A 139 -9.28 -9.38 17.17
CA GLN A 139 -10.22 -8.95 18.21
C GLN A 139 -11.03 -7.70 17.81
N TYR A 140 -10.36 -6.73 17.16
CA TYR A 140 -11.01 -5.53 16.68
C TYR A 140 -12.02 -5.83 15.57
N LEU A 141 -11.68 -6.72 14.64
CA LEU A 141 -12.57 -7.12 13.56
C LEU A 141 -13.76 -7.94 14.07
N GLU A 142 -13.56 -8.88 15.00
CA GLU A 142 -14.64 -9.67 15.63
C GLU A 142 -15.68 -8.78 16.33
N LYS A 143 -15.23 -7.69 16.96
CA LYS A 143 -16.10 -6.75 17.66
C LYS A 143 -16.91 -5.85 16.71
N ASN A 144 -16.36 -5.50 15.56
CA ASN A 144 -16.93 -4.48 14.67
C ASN A 144 -17.62 -5.06 13.43
N LEU A 145 -17.25 -6.27 12.99
CA LEU A 145 -17.89 -6.94 11.87
C LEU A 145 -19.06 -7.79 12.33
N LYS A 146 -20.15 -7.76 11.55
CA LYS A 146 -21.34 -8.58 11.79
C LYS A 146 -21.21 -10.00 11.20
N SER A 147 -20.19 -10.23 10.37
CA SER A 147 -19.91 -11.50 9.73
C SER A 147 -18.81 -12.25 10.48
N PRO A 148 -18.87 -13.59 10.54
CA PRO A 148 -17.80 -14.39 11.12
C PRO A 148 -16.50 -14.17 10.34
N LEU A 149 -15.37 -14.16 11.06
CA LEU A 149 -14.06 -14.06 10.45
C LEU A 149 -13.60 -15.40 9.87
N PRO A 150 -12.83 -15.39 8.77
CA PRO A 150 -12.18 -16.59 8.26
C PRO A 150 -11.22 -17.20 9.29
N LYS A 151 -11.27 -18.53 9.47
CA LYS A 151 -10.35 -19.25 10.36
C LYS A 151 -8.87 -19.05 10.01
N ASN A 152 -8.57 -18.82 8.74
CA ASN A 152 -7.20 -18.58 8.29
C ASN A 152 -6.61 -17.30 8.89
N LEU A 153 -7.45 -16.27 9.11
CA LEU A 153 -7.01 -15.01 9.70
C LEU A 153 -6.67 -15.17 11.19
N THR A 154 -7.50 -15.90 11.94
CA THR A 154 -7.23 -16.19 13.36
C THR A 154 -6.00 -17.08 13.53
N LEU A 155 -5.84 -18.10 12.67
CA LEU A 155 -4.66 -18.97 12.64
C LEU A 155 -3.39 -18.19 12.28
N LEU A 156 -3.44 -17.31 11.28
CA LEU A 156 -2.33 -16.46 10.89
C LEU A 156 -1.87 -15.61 12.08
N ALA A 157 -2.81 -14.95 12.76
CA ALA A 157 -2.49 -14.09 13.90
C ALA A 157 -1.77 -14.87 15.02
N ASP A 158 -2.29 -16.04 15.40
CA ASP A 158 -1.68 -16.87 16.44
C ASP A 158 -0.29 -17.40 16.04
N LYS A 159 -0.12 -17.85 14.79
CA LYS A 159 1.17 -18.37 14.30
C LYS A 159 2.21 -17.27 14.11
N TRP A 160 1.82 -16.12 13.58
CA TRP A 160 2.72 -15.00 13.32
C TRP A 160 3.29 -14.45 14.62
N GLU A 161 2.46 -14.29 15.65
CA GLU A 161 2.92 -13.81 16.96
C GLU A 161 3.90 -14.76 17.67
N LYS A 162 3.85 -16.06 17.36
CA LYS A 162 4.76 -17.07 17.94
C LYS A 162 6.09 -17.17 17.19
N ASN A 163 6.03 -17.15 15.86
CA ASN A 163 7.17 -17.55 15.03
C ASN A 163 7.82 -16.39 14.27
N ASP A 164 7.07 -15.32 13.97
CA ASP A 164 7.48 -14.16 13.14
C ASP A 164 8.28 -14.55 11.88
N LYS A 165 7.86 -15.66 11.24
CA LYS A 165 8.48 -16.21 10.05
C LYS A 165 7.42 -16.50 9.00
N ALA A 166 7.73 -16.10 7.78
CA ALA A 166 7.01 -16.50 6.59
C ALA A 166 7.78 -17.61 5.89
N GLU A 167 7.05 -18.50 5.24
CA GLU A 167 7.63 -19.45 4.29
C GLU A 167 7.95 -18.71 2.99
N GLU A 168 9.08 -19.04 2.37
CA GLU A 168 9.57 -18.39 1.16
C GLU A 168 9.44 -19.34 -0.05
N ILE A 169 8.87 -18.83 -1.14
CA ILE A 169 8.82 -19.53 -2.43
C ILE A 169 9.67 -18.71 -3.40
N THR A 170 10.75 -19.32 -3.89
CA THR A 170 11.68 -18.68 -4.82
C THR A 170 11.88 -19.54 -6.05
N THR A 171 12.09 -18.87 -7.19
CA THR A 171 12.58 -19.53 -8.40
C THR A 171 14.11 -19.60 -8.32
N ALA A 172 14.67 -20.79 -8.58
CA ALA A 172 16.10 -20.98 -8.49
C ALA A 172 16.61 -21.97 -9.54
N THR A 173 17.86 -21.81 -9.96
CA THR A 173 18.52 -22.73 -10.89
C THR A 173 19.25 -23.82 -10.10
N LEU A 174 18.93 -25.07 -10.42
CA LEU A 174 19.54 -26.24 -9.79
C LEU A 174 20.62 -26.84 -10.68
N LEU A 175 21.80 -27.06 -10.09
CA LEU A 175 22.84 -27.90 -10.66
C LEU A 175 22.77 -29.29 -10.01
N ARG A 176 22.58 -30.33 -10.84
CA ARG A 176 22.65 -31.72 -10.41
C ARG A 176 23.88 -32.38 -11.03
N THR A 177 24.73 -32.97 -10.20
CA THR A 177 25.86 -33.79 -10.63
C THR A 177 25.53 -35.28 -10.50
N HIS A 178 26.23 -36.12 -11.25
CA HIS A 178 26.06 -37.58 -11.17
C HIS A 178 26.76 -38.17 -9.94
N SER A 179 27.71 -37.45 -9.33
CA SER A 179 28.46 -37.87 -8.13
C SER A 179 28.80 -36.69 -7.23
N SER A 180 29.10 -36.98 -5.96
CA SER A 180 29.53 -35.99 -4.98
C SER A 180 30.92 -35.44 -5.28
N ASP A 181 31.80 -36.25 -5.90
CA ASP A 181 33.17 -35.85 -6.21
C ASP A 181 33.20 -34.71 -7.22
N VAL A 182 32.32 -34.77 -8.23
CA VAL A 182 32.18 -33.70 -9.23
C VAL A 182 31.62 -32.43 -8.59
N MET A 183 30.65 -32.56 -7.68
CA MET A 183 30.14 -31.40 -6.94
C MET A 183 31.26 -30.76 -6.10
N GLN A 184 32.07 -31.59 -5.42
CA GLN A 184 33.19 -31.12 -4.61
C GLN A 184 34.28 -30.43 -5.44
N GLN A 185 34.57 -30.94 -6.64
CA GLN A 185 35.50 -30.29 -7.56
C GLN A 185 35.00 -28.90 -8.00
N LEU A 186 33.71 -28.79 -8.30
CA LEU A 186 33.09 -27.52 -8.69
C LEU A 186 32.99 -26.53 -7.53
N THR A 187 32.74 -26.98 -6.31
CA THR A 187 32.71 -26.10 -5.12
C THR A 187 34.09 -25.74 -4.61
N SER A 188 35.12 -26.54 -4.88
CA SER A 188 36.51 -26.25 -4.51
C SER A 188 37.21 -25.31 -5.47
N HIS A 189 36.76 -25.23 -6.73
CA HIS A 189 37.39 -24.40 -7.75
C HIS A 189 36.89 -22.93 -7.67
N PRO A 190 37.77 -21.92 -7.47
CA PRO A 190 37.34 -20.53 -7.20
C PRO A 190 36.45 -19.90 -8.28
N GLN A 191 36.62 -20.30 -9.55
CA GLN A 191 35.84 -19.74 -10.65
C GLN A 191 34.39 -20.22 -10.67
N THR A 192 34.11 -21.41 -10.14
CA THR A 192 32.78 -22.03 -10.11
C THR A 192 32.12 -21.89 -8.74
N ALA A 193 32.90 -21.96 -7.66
CA ALA A 193 32.43 -21.84 -6.28
C ALA A 193 31.60 -20.57 -6.02
N LYS A 194 32.02 -19.43 -6.58
CA LYS A 194 31.30 -18.15 -6.44
C LYS A 194 29.89 -18.12 -7.05
N PHE A 195 29.58 -19.08 -7.91
CA PHE A 195 28.26 -19.21 -8.53
C PHE A 195 27.39 -20.24 -7.81
N VAL A 196 27.93 -20.98 -6.85
CA VAL A 196 27.16 -21.87 -5.97
C VAL A 196 26.60 -21.03 -4.83
N VAL A 197 25.28 -20.90 -4.78
CA VAL A 197 24.56 -20.12 -3.77
C VAL A 197 24.43 -20.93 -2.48
N GLU A 198 23.99 -22.18 -2.62
CA GLU A 198 23.75 -23.08 -1.50
C GLU A 198 23.84 -24.52 -1.98
N GLN A 199 24.40 -25.41 -1.16
CA GLN A 199 24.42 -26.85 -1.46
C GLN A 199 23.28 -27.54 -0.70
N LEU A 200 22.29 -28.06 -1.44
CA LEU A 200 21.12 -28.74 -0.87
C LEU A 200 21.39 -30.22 -0.55
N SER A 201 22.28 -30.86 -1.31
CA SER A 201 22.71 -32.23 -1.09
C SER A 201 24.13 -32.46 -1.63
N PRO A 202 24.77 -33.61 -1.36
CA PRO A 202 26.08 -33.93 -1.92
C PRO A 202 26.15 -33.86 -3.46
N THR A 203 25.02 -33.97 -4.17
CA THR A 203 24.94 -33.97 -5.64
C THR A 203 24.08 -32.85 -6.22
N THR A 204 23.45 -32.02 -5.39
CA THR A 204 22.53 -30.97 -5.83
C THR A 204 22.87 -29.64 -5.16
N ALA A 205 23.03 -28.59 -5.96
CA ALA A 205 23.30 -27.24 -5.48
C ALA A 205 22.45 -26.21 -6.20
N LEU A 206 22.06 -25.15 -5.48
CA LEU A 206 21.53 -23.92 -6.04
C LEU A 206 22.67 -23.12 -6.66
N ILE A 207 22.50 -22.69 -7.90
CA ILE A 207 23.48 -21.90 -8.62
C ILE A 207 22.88 -20.58 -9.11
N ASN A 208 23.73 -19.57 -9.21
CA ASN A 208 23.38 -18.32 -9.88
C ASN A 208 23.32 -18.56 -11.40
N PRO A 209 22.20 -18.22 -12.07
CA PRO A 209 22.05 -18.37 -13.52
C PRO A 209 23.19 -17.73 -14.34
N ALA A 210 23.79 -16.64 -13.85
CA ALA A 210 24.91 -15.98 -14.52
C ALA A 210 26.16 -16.87 -14.65
N GLY A 211 26.30 -17.88 -13.77
CA GLY A 211 27.43 -18.80 -13.74
C GLY A 211 27.32 -20.00 -14.66
N ILE A 212 26.17 -20.23 -15.32
CA ILE A 212 25.91 -21.46 -16.08
C ILE A 212 26.98 -21.71 -17.16
N LYS A 213 27.39 -20.66 -17.89
CA LYS A 213 28.43 -20.79 -18.93
C LYS A 213 29.79 -21.19 -18.35
N VAL A 214 30.16 -20.62 -17.21
CA VAL A 214 31.44 -20.91 -16.54
C VAL A 214 31.44 -22.32 -15.98
N ILE A 215 30.35 -22.74 -15.34
CA ILE A 215 30.17 -24.10 -14.82
C ILE A 215 30.19 -25.12 -15.96
N LYS A 216 29.52 -24.83 -17.08
CA LYS A 216 29.56 -25.69 -18.27
C LYS A 216 30.97 -25.85 -18.81
N GLN A 217 31.74 -24.76 -18.88
CA GLN A 217 33.12 -24.82 -19.34
C GLN A 217 34.01 -25.64 -18.39
N ALA A 218 33.88 -25.44 -17.07
CA ALA A 218 34.62 -26.23 -16.08
C ALA A 218 34.25 -27.72 -16.15
N LEU A 219 32.98 -28.06 -16.35
CA LEU A 219 32.54 -29.44 -16.57
C LEU A 219 33.14 -30.03 -17.85
N LEU A 220 33.20 -29.26 -18.94
CA LEU A 220 33.84 -29.69 -20.19
C LEU A 220 35.34 -29.94 -20.02
N GLU A 221 36.04 -29.10 -19.24
CA GLU A 221 37.46 -29.29 -18.91
C GLU A 221 37.69 -30.58 -18.08
N LEU A 222 36.68 -31.00 -17.30
CA LEU A 222 36.65 -32.29 -16.59
C LEU A 222 36.18 -33.47 -17.47
N GLY A 223 35.92 -33.25 -18.75
CA GLY A 223 35.42 -34.27 -19.68
C GLY A 223 33.95 -34.63 -19.49
N LEU A 224 33.18 -33.78 -18.83
CA LEU A 224 31.77 -33.98 -18.51
C LEU A 224 30.87 -33.10 -19.38
N LEU A 225 29.75 -33.66 -19.83
CA LEU A 225 28.72 -32.92 -20.57
C LEU A 225 27.64 -32.40 -19.62
N THR A 226 27.08 -31.25 -19.98
CA THR A 226 25.98 -30.62 -19.23
C THR A 226 24.72 -30.60 -20.10
N GLU A 227 23.68 -31.27 -19.62
CA GLU A 227 22.33 -31.13 -20.16
C GLU A 227 21.64 -29.94 -19.49
N ILE A 228 21.00 -29.07 -20.28
CA ILE A 228 20.34 -27.86 -19.78
C ILE A 228 18.84 -28.00 -20.02
N GLN A 229 18.09 -28.20 -18.93
CA GLN A 229 16.64 -28.21 -18.91
C GLN A 229 16.18 -27.00 -18.07
N LEU A 230 16.10 -25.83 -18.71
CA LEU A 230 15.54 -24.62 -18.10
C LEU A 230 14.16 -24.42 -18.71
N GLU A 231 13.11 -24.41 -17.88
CA GLU A 231 11.77 -23.99 -18.33
C GLU A 231 11.86 -22.51 -18.74
N VAL A 232 11.42 -22.22 -19.97
CA VAL A 232 11.30 -20.86 -20.53
C VAL A 232 9.91 -20.33 -20.23
#